data_AF-A0A843J8V8-F1
#
_entry.id   AF-A0A843J8V8-F1
#
_cell.length_a   1.000
_cell.length_b   1.000
_cell.length_c   1.000
_cell.angle_alpha   90.00
_cell.angle_beta   90.00
_cell.angle_gamma   90.00
#
_symmetry.space_group_name_H-M   'P 1'
#
loop_
_entity.id
_entity.type
_entity.pdbx_description
1 polymer ?
#
loop_
_entity_poly.entity_id
_entity_poly.type
_entity_poly.pdbx_seq_one_letter_code
_entity_poly.pdbx_strand_id
1 'polypeptide(L)'
;SDDLVQEKEGGAKHACACRLLEYQGVMSDSAGGWRSELKTVEPVESDLVVNATEIIENMKRLTAKAEIWQETGSVHVAQLVYGDQFITREDVSRHVAVDKVIGAAAKAGFDLSKCYVCYSGRMPADMLIKVVRVGIPILVSNAAPSGSGYDIAEKGNITLVGFVRGDRFNLYTATERINLDK
;
A
#
# COMPACT_ATOMS: atom_id res chain seq x y z
N SER A 1 -3.11 -12.95 -21.39
CA SER A 1 -3.51 -11.99 -20.35
C SER A 1 -3.86 -12.68 -19.03
N ASP A 2 -4.21 -13.97 -19.02
CA ASP A 2 -4.63 -14.71 -17.81
C ASP A 2 -3.52 -15.13 -16.83
N ASP A 3 -2.22 -15.00 -17.19
CA ASP A 3 -1.10 -15.41 -16.32
C ASP A 3 -0.56 -14.29 -15.41
N LEU A 4 -1.00 -13.04 -15.61
CA LEU A 4 -0.48 -11.85 -14.89
C LEU A 4 -1.15 -11.65 -13.54
N VAL A 5 -2.43 -12.01 -13.42
CA VAL A 5 -3.25 -11.76 -12.22
C VAL A 5 -3.83 -13.07 -11.74
N GLN A 6 -3.49 -13.45 -10.51
CA GLN A 6 -4.21 -14.52 -9.84
C GLN A 6 -5.40 -13.90 -9.10
N GLU A 7 -6.57 -13.93 -9.74
CA GLU A 7 -7.82 -13.72 -9.02
C GLU A 7 -8.03 -14.89 -8.08
N LYS A 8 -7.94 -14.65 -6.77
CA LYS A 8 -8.33 -15.65 -5.78
C LYS A 8 -9.83 -15.57 -5.56
N GLU A 9 -10.59 -16.36 -6.33
CA GLU A 9 -11.95 -16.76 -5.97
C GLU A 9 -11.90 -17.66 -4.74
N GLY A 10 -11.93 -17.04 -3.57
CA GLY A 10 -11.98 -17.73 -2.29
C GLY A 10 -11.96 -16.68 -1.21
N GLY A 11 -13.11 -16.46 -0.56
CA GLY A 11 -13.33 -15.39 0.41
C GLY A 11 -12.07 -15.11 1.22
N ALA A 12 -11.52 -13.89 1.03
CA ALA A 12 -10.20 -13.45 1.49
C ALA A 12 -9.93 -13.67 2.99
N LYS A 13 -10.97 -14.02 3.76
CA LYS A 13 -10.94 -14.51 5.14
C LYS A 13 -9.89 -15.59 5.41
N HIS A 14 -9.52 -16.42 4.42
CA HIS A 14 -8.57 -17.54 4.60
C HIS A 14 -7.20 -17.32 3.95
N ALA A 15 -7.03 -16.29 3.10
CA ALA A 15 -5.73 -15.95 2.49
C ALA A 15 -4.86 -15.07 3.40
N CYS A 16 -5.44 -14.52 4.46
CA CYS A 16 -4.71 -13.79 5.49
C CYS A 16 -4.05 -14.74 6.49
N ALA A 17 -2.75 -14.94 6.36
CA ALA A 17 -1.95 -15.71 7.33
C ALA A 17 -1.71 -15.00 8.68
N CYS A 18 -2.65 -14.20 9.19
CA CYS A 18 -2.52 -13.54 10.50
C CYS A 18 -3.88 -13.33 11.17
N ARG A 19 -4.54 -14.43 11.57
CA ARG A 19 -5.55 -14.38 12.66
C ARG A 19 -4.92 -14.49 14.06
N LEU A 20 -3.58 -14.42 14.15
CA LEU A 20 -2.83 -14.47 15.42
C LEU A 20 -2.72 -13.11 16.14
N LEU A 21 -2.86 -11.98 15.42
CA LEU A 21 -2.72 -10.64 16.02
C LEU A 21 -3.98 -10.17 16.77
N GLU A 22 -5.15 -10.74 16.44
CA GLU A 22 -6.39 -10.49 17.18
C GLU A 22 -6.37 -11.09 18.59
N TYR A 23 -5.48 -12.06 18.85
CA TYR A 23 -5.46 -12.81 20.11
C TYR A 23 -4.74 -12.09 21.27
N GLN A 24 -3.94 -11.04 20.99
CA GLN A 24 -3.10 -10.43 22.03
C GLN A 24 -3.54 -9.04 22.49
N GLY A 25 -4.52 -8.39 21.85
CA GLY A 25 -5.07 -7.10 22.33
C GLY A 25 -4.07 -5.94 22.43
N VAL A 26 -2.79 -6.13 22.08
CA VAL A 26 -1.74 -5.11 22.10
C VAL A 26 -1.35 -4.83 20.65
N MET A 27 -1.86 -3.74 20.10
CA MET A 27 -1.44 -3.23 18.79
C MET A 27 -0.73 -1.89 18.99
N SER A 28 0.59 -1.94 19.00
CA SER A 28 1.48 -0.78 19.04
C SER A 28 1.59 -0.19 17.63
N ASP A 29 1.24 1.09 17.47
CA ASP A 29 1.64 1.84 16.28
C ASP A 29 3.06 2.39 16.46
N SER A 30 3.68 2.86 15.38
CA SER A 30 5.00 3.48 15.42
C SER A 30 5.05 4.79 16.24
N ALA A 31 3.93 5.25 16.79
CA ALA A 31 3.83 6.45 17.60
C ALA A 31 3.68 6.15 19.11
N GLY A 32 3.75 4.88 19.53
CA GLY A 32 3.66 4.51 20.95
C GLY A 32 2.32 4.87 21.61
N GLY A 33 1.28 5.13 20.81
CA GLY A 33 -0.02 5.53 21.29
C GLY A 33 -0.88 4.33 21.65
N TRP A 34 -1.64 4.43 22.74
CA TRP A 34 -2.85 3.61 22.91
C TRP A 34 -3.77 3.94 21.73
N ARG A 35 -4.06 2.95 20.88
CA ARG A 35 -5.04 3.14 19.80
C ARG A 35 -6.35 3.59 20.41
N SER A 36 -6.78 4.82 20.11
CA SER A 36 -8.19 5.13 20.14
C SER A 36 -8.83 4.32 19.01
N GLU A 37 -9.89 3.59 19.34
CA GLU A 37 -10.68 2.89 18.33
C GLU A 37 -11.14 3.93 17.29
N LEU A 38 -10.80 3.70 16.03
CA LEU A 38 -11.30 4.53 14.95
C LEU A 38 -12.81 4.35 14.90
N LYS A 39 -13.53 5.40 15.29
CA LYS A 39 -15.00 5.38 15.31
C LYS A 39 -15.59 5.25 13.91
N THR A 40 -14.91 5.79 12.90
CA THR A 40 -15.31 5.77 11.50
C THR A 40 -14.09 5.71 10.59
N VAL A 41 -14.23 5.01 9.46
CA VAL A 41 -13.31 5.03 8.31
C VAL A 41 -14.12 5.63 7.17
N GLU A 42 -13.70 6.79 6.67
CA GLU A 42 -14.36 7.45 5.55
C GLU A 42 -13.82 6.87 4.24
N PRO A 43 -14.69 6.42 3.31
CA PRO A 43 -14.27 5.95 2.00
C PRO A 43 -13.51 7.04 1.22
N VAL A 44 -12.41 6.64 0.56
CA VAL A 44 -11.69 7.52 -0.35
C VAL A 44 -12.39 7.52 -1.71
N GLU A 45 -12.85 8.70 -2.11
CA GLU A 45 -13.39 8.95 -3.45
C GLU A 45 -12.25 9.41 -4.37
N SER A 46 -12.07 8.71 -5.48
CA SER A 46 -11.03 9.01 -6.47
C SER A 46 -11.39 8.39 -7.82
N ASP A 47 -11.13 9.14 -8.89
CA ASP A 47 -11.25 8.75 -10.29
C ASP A 47 -9.94 8.18 -10.88
N LEU A 48 -8.91 7.99 -10.04
CA LEU A 48 -7.63 7.46 -10.47
C LEU A 48 -7.76 6.02 -10.99
N VAL A 49 -7.29 5.81 -12.21
CA VAL A 49 -7.14 4.48 -12.83
C VAL A 49 -5.70 4.29 -13.27
N VAL A 50 -5.08 3.17 -12.89
CA VAL A 50 -3.67 2.84 -13.15
C VAL A 50 -3.60 1.55 -13.97
N ASN A 51 -2.70 1.49 -14.95
CA ASN A 51 -2.49 0.26 -15.73
C ASN A 51 -1.68 -0.77 -14.94
N ALA A 52 -1.94 -2.06 -15.17
CA ALA A 52 -1.19 -3.14 -14.52
C ALA A 52 0.31 -3.07 -14.81
N THR A 53 0.69 -2.71 -16.04
CA THR A 53 2.08 -2.48 -16.43
C THR A 53 2.76 -1.37 -15.62
N GLU A 54 2.05 -0.28 -15.37
CA GLU A 54 2.58 0.86 -14.58
C GLU A 54 2.87 0.46 -13.12
N ILE A 55 2.03 -0.40 -12.52
CA ILE A 55 2.27 -0.96 -11.18
C ILE A 55 3.57 -1.75 -11.17
N ILE A 56 3.75 -2.65 -12.13
CA ILE A 56 4.93 -3.51 -12.25
C ILE A 56 6.20 -2.66 -12.44
N GLU A 57 6.14 -1.67 -13.34
CA GLU A 57 7.26 -0.76 -13.61
C GLU A 57 7.64 0.07 -12.39
N ASN A 58 6.66 0.64 -11.68
CA ASN A 58 6.94 1.43 -10.48
C ASN A 58 7.46 0.56 -9.33
N MET A 59 7.01 -0.68 -9.19
CA MET A 59 7.59 -1.63 -8.22
C MET A 59 9.03 -2.02 -8.57
N LYS A 60 9.38 -2.17 -9.85
CA LYS A 60 10.77 -2.35 -10.30
C LYS A 60 11.61 -1.09 -10.03
N ARG A 61 11.03 0.09 -10.28
CA ARG A 61 11.67 1.39 -10.04
C ARG A 61 11.93 1.67 -8.56
N LEU A 62 10.99 1.27 -7.70
CA LEU A 62 11.08 1.41 -6.24
C LEU A 62 12.40 0.84 -5.70
N THR A 63 12.72 -0.40 -6.07
CA THR A 63 13.96 -1.05 -5.64
C THR A 63 15.19 -0.55 -6.39
N ALA A 64 15.06 -0.20 -7.67
CA ALA A 64 16.17 0.33 -8.47
C ALA A 64 16.68 1.70 -8.00
N LYS A 65 15.81 2.51 -7.37
CA LYS A 65 16.13 3.87 -6.88
C LYS A 65 16.47 3.93 -5.39
N ALA A 66 16.49 2.79 -4.69
CA ALA A 66 16.74 2.71 -3.25
C ALA A 66 18.19 2.32 -2.98
N GLU A 67 19.07 3.32 -2.86
CA GLU A 67 20.52 3.13 -2.73
C GLU A 67 20.88 2.44 -1.41
N ILE A 68 20.36 2.94 -0.28
CA ILE A 68 20.65 2.37 1.04
C ILE A 68 20.07 0.96 1.16
N TRP A 69 18.89 0.73 0.61
CA TRP A 69 18.27 -0.60 0.52
C TRP A 69 19.16 -1.57 -0.26
N GLN A 70 19.70 -1.16 -1.41
CA GLN A 70 20.56 -2.02 -2.22
C GLN A 70 21.89 -2.32 -1.53
N GLU A 71 22.48 -1.35 -0.84
CA GLU A 71 23.76 -1.52 -0.15
C GLU A 71 23.64 -2.34 1.13
N THR A 72 22.56 -2.15 1.89
CA THR A 72 22.48 -2.65 3.28
C THR A 72 21.38 -3.67 3.52
N GLY A 73 20.33 -3.70 2.69
CA GLY A 73 19.12 -4.48 2.94
C GLY A 73 18.39 -4.17 4.26
N SER A 74 18.79 -3.12 4.99
CA SER A 74 18.41 -2.89 6.39
C SER A 74 17.38 -1.78 6.59
N VAL A 75 16.94 -1.15 5.50
CA VAL A 75 15.90 -0.12 5.49
C VAL A 75 14.65 -0.64 4.80
N HIS A 76 13.59 0.16 4.79
CA HIS A 76 12.43 0.06 3.92
C HIS A 76 12.43 1.22 2.93
N VAL A 77 11.81 1.00 1.78
CA VAL A 77 11.63 2.01 0.74
C VAL A 77 10.14 2.20 0.49
N ALA A 78 9.73 3.46 0.35
CA ALA A 78 8.43 3.85 -0.17
C ALA A 78 8.60 4.80 -1.36
N GLN A 79 7.67 4.73 -2.29
CA GLN A 79 7.55 5.61 -3.44
C GLN A 79 6.10 6.04 -3.56
N LEU A 80 5.87 7.35 -3.72
CA LEU A 80 4.58 7.90 -4.07
C LEU A 80 4.62 8.37 -5.52
N VAL A 81 3.64 7.98 -6.30
CA VAL A 81 3.53 8.24 -7.75
C VAL A 81 2.33 9.16 -8.00
N TYR A 82 2.52 10.15 -8.88
CA TYR A 82 1.53 11.15 -9.30
C TYR A 82 1.69 11.43 -10.80
N GLY A 83 0.89 10.74 -11.62
CA GLY A 83 1.12 10.69 -13.07
C GLY A 83 2.54 10.23 -13.38
N ASP A 84 3.27 11.00 -14.19
CA ASP A 84 4.67 10.70 -14.55
C ASP A 84 5.69 11.06 -13.46
N GLN A 85 5.26 11.69 -12.36
CA GLN A 85 6.13 12.14 -11.28
C GLN A 85 6.15 11.11 -10.14
N PHE A 86 7.29 11.02 -9.44
CA PHE A 86 7.40 10.16 -8.27
C PHE A 86 8.38 10.71 -7.24
N ILE A 87 8.15 10.35 -5.97
CA ILE A 87 9.03 10.68 -4.85
C ILE A 87 9.35 9.40 -4.09
N THR A 88 10.64 9.06 -3.98
CA THR A 88 11.12 7.89 -3.23
C THR A 88 11.79 8.32 -1.92
N ARG A 89 11.53 7.59 -0.83
CA ARG A 89 12.18 7.79 0.48
C ARG A 89 12.52 6.45 1.14
N GLU A 90 13.62 6.46 1.86
CA GLU A 90 14.10 5.31 2.63
C GLU A 90 14.04 5.62 4.13
N ASP A 91 13.76 4.59 4.93
CA ASP A 91 13.80 4.64 6.39
C ASP A 91 13.88 3.24 6.97
N VAL A 92 14.48 3.06 8.15
CA VAL A 92 14.49 1.77 8.87
C VAL A 92 13.06 1.26 9.13
N SER A 93 12.10 2.17 9.34
CA SER A 93 10.69 1.85 9.52
C SER A 93 9.89 2.03 8.23
N ARG A 94 9.19 0.98 7.79
CA ARG A 94 8.26 1.06 6.64
C ARG A 94 7.18 2.13 6.81
N HIS A 95 6.73 2.33 8.04
CA HIS A 95 5.72 3.33 8.39
C HIS A 95 6.25 4.74 8.20
N VAL A 96 7.48 4.97 8.65
CA VAL A 96 8.14 6.28 8.51
C VAL A 96 8.53 6.53 7.05
N ALA A 97 8.94 5.51 6.30
CA ALA A 97 9.20 5.63 4.87
C ALA A 97 7.95 6.13 4.11
N VAL A 98 6.77 5.57 4.43
CA VAL A 98 5.48 6.02 3.87
C VAL A 98 5.14 7.44 4.31
N ASP A 99 5.31 7.77 5.59
CA ASP A 99 5.06 9.14 6.10
C ASP A 99 5.96 10.18 5.41
N LYS A 100 7.23 9.83 5.14
CA LYS A 100 8.18 10.69 4.43
C LYS A 100 7.76 10.96 2.99
N VAL A 101 7.27 9.96 2.23
CA VAL A 101 6.81 10.20 0.85
C VAL A 101 5.51 11.00 0.81
N ILE A 102 4.59 10.74 1.74
CA ILE A 102 3.34 11.51 1.88
C ILE A 102 3.66 12.98 2.19
N GLY A 103 4.49 13.23 3.20
CA GLY A 103 4.87 14.59 3.60
C GLY A 103 5.64 15.32 2.49
N ALA A 104 6.51 14.62 1.76
CA ALA A 104 7.23 15.19 0.63
C ALA A 104 6.30 15.53 -0.54
N ALA A 105 5.33 14.68 -0.87
CA ALA A 105 4.34 14.90 -1.92
C ALA A 105 3.41 16.08 -1.58
N ALA A 106 2.92 16.14 -0.34
CA ALA A 106 2.13 17.27 0.15
C ALA A 106 2.90 18.59 0.04
N LYS A 107 4.20 18.59 0.42
CA LYS A 107 5.07 19.76 0.28
C LYS A 107 5.32 20.16 -1.18
N ALA A 108 5.31 19.19 -2.09
CA ALA A 108 5.42 19.41 -3.53
C ALA A 108 4.10 19.85 -4.19
N GLY A 109 3.00 19.91 -3.44
CA GLY A 109 1.68 20.31 -3.94
C GLY A 109 0.96 19.22 -4.73
N PHE A 110 1.30 17.94 -4.52
CA PHE A 110 0.62 16.84 -5.19
C PHE A 110 -0.81 16.68 -4.66
N ASP A 111 -1.75 16.43 -5.57
CA ASP A 111 -3.09 16.00 -5.21
C ASP A 111 -3.06 14.52 -4.82
N LEU A 112 -3.10 14.25 -3.52
CA LEU A 112 -2.98 12.89 -2.97
C LEU A 112 -4.12 11.96 -3.42
N SER A 113 -5.30 12.51 -3.77
CA SER A 113 -6.41 11.72 -4.32
C SER A 113 -6.12 11.12 -5.69
N LYS A 114 -5.09 11.64 -6.37
CA LYS A 114 -4.61 11.18 -7.68
C LYS A 114 -3.25 10.49 -7.58
N CYS A 115 -2.82 10.17 -6.36
CA CYS A 115 -1.56 9.49 -6.11
C CYS A 115 -1.78 8.02 -5.77
N TYR A 116 -0.72 7.22 -5.89
CA TYR A 116 -0.66 5.90 -5.27
C TYR A 116 0.70 5.64 -4.65
N VAL A 117 0.75 4.69 -3.70
CA VAL A 117 1.97 4.37 -2.96
C VAL A 117 2.44 2.95 -3.27
N CYS A 118 3.70 2.82 -3.63
CA CYS A 118 4.45 1.57 -3.71
C CYS A 118 5.43 1.49 -2.53
N TYR A 119 5.51 0.37 -1.81
CA TYR A 119 6.48 0.23 -0.73
C TYR A 119 6.87 -1.23 -0.44
N SER A 120 7.99 -1.43 0.27
CA SER A 120 8.59 -2.76 0.51
C SER A 120 8.08 -3.51 1.75
N GLY A 121 6.93 -3.11 2.32
CA GLY A 121 6.46 -3.57 3.62
C GLY A 121 5.07 -4.22 3.62
N ARG A 122 4.74 -4.97 4.68
CA ARG A 122 3.38 -5.52 4.88
C ARG A 122 2.37 -4.39 5.11
N MET A 123 1.11 -4.69 4.79
CA MET A 123 -0.06 -3.80 4.88
C MET A 123 -0.97 -4.13 6.10
N PRO A 124 -0.60 -3.69 7.32
CA PRO A 124 -1.45 -3.73 8.51
C PRO A 124 -2.45 -2.58 8.58
N ALA A 125 -3.46 -2.70 9.45
CA ALA A 125 -4.50 -1.69 9.64
C ALA A 125 -3.96 -0.25 9.84
N ASP A 126 -2.96 -0.05 10.69
CA ASP A 126 -2.32 1.27 10.92
C ASP A 126 -1.71 1.86 9.66
N MET A 127 -1.12 1.04 8.80
CA MET A 127 -0.62 1.53 7.51
C MET A 127 -1.77 2.07 6.66
N LEU A 128 -2.84 1.28 6.52
CA LEU A 128 -4.00 1.64 5.71
C LEU A 128 -4.74 2.85 6.27
N ILE A 129 -4.85 2.96 7.59
CA ILE A 129 -5.46 4.11 8.26
C ILE A 129 -4.77 5.41 7.84
N LYS A 130 -3.44 5.44 7.74
CA LYS A 130 -2.73 6.64 7.29
C LYS A 130 -3.05 6.98 5.85
N VAL A 131 -3.01 5.99 4.97
CA VAL A 131 -3.29 6.12 3.54
C VAL A 131 -4.71 6.63 3.30
N VAL A 132 -5.70 6.06 3.99
CA VAL A 132 -7.11 6.52 3.96
C VAL A 132 -7.23 7.95 4.46
N ARG A 133 -6.62 8.28 5.61
CA ARG A 133 -6.70 9.63 6.20
C ARG A 133 -6.17 10.74 5.30
N VAL A 134 -5.21 10.42 4.44
CA VAL A 134 -4.65 11.40 3.49
C VAL A 134 -5.28 11.32 2.09
N GLY A 135 -6.28 10.46 1.91
CA GLY A 135 -7.06 10.36 0.68
C GLY A 135 -6.33 9.65 -0.47
N ILE A 136 -5.31 8.84 -0.21
CA ILE A 136 -4.61 8.10 -1.28
C ILE A 136 -5.42 6.84 -1.63
N PRO A 137 -5.89 6.66 -2.87
CA PRO A 137 -6.82 5.58 -3.24
C PRO A 137 -6.18 4.19 -3.46
N ILE A 138 -4.87 4.09 -3.69
CA ILE A 138 -4.23 2.81 -4.08
C ILE A 138 -2.94 2.60 -3.26
N LEU A 139 -2.79 1.40 -2.70
CA LEU A 139 -1.60 0.96 -1.97
C LEU A 139 -1.06 -0.36 -2.53
N VAL A 140 0.21 -0.34 -2.93
CA VAL A 140 0.92 -1.41 -3.63
C VAL A 140 2.11 -1.90 -2.80
N SER A 141 2.27 -3.22 -2.69
CA SER A 141 3.39 -3.82 -1.96
C SER A 141 3.86 -5.16 -2.55
N ASN A 142 5.15 -5.46 -2.37
CA ASN A 142 5.73 -6.77 -2.63
C ASN A 142 5.36 -7.84 -1.56
N ALA A 143 4.70 -7.42 -0.47
CA ALA A 143 4.29 -8.24 0.65
C ALA A 143 2.77 -8.46 0.71
N ALA A 144 2.34 -9.33 1.61
CA ALA A 144 0.93 -9.67 1.81
C ALA A 144 0.20 -8.62 2.67
N PRO A 145 -1.10 -8.37 2.42
CA PRO A 145 -1.94 -7.68 3.38
C PRO A 145 -2.24 -8.56 4.60
N SER A 146 -2.48 -7.91 5.73
CA SER A 146 -3.09 -8.56 6.90
C SER A 146 -4.61 -8.46 6.83
N GLY A 147 -5.32 -9.22 7.67
CA GLY A 147 -6.79 -9.26 7.67
C GLY A 147 -7.33 -7.93 8.16
N SER A 148 -6.74 -7.41 9.24
CA SER A 148 -7.03 -6.06 9.72
C SER A 148 -6.70 -4.98 8.68
N GLY A 149 -5.66 -5.15 7.86
CA GLY A 149 -5.37 -4.26 6.74
C GLY A 149 -6.44 -4.33 5.65
N TYR A 150 -6.87 -5.54 5.28
CA TYR A 150 -7.95 -5.77 4.32
C TYR A 150 -9.25 -5.10 4.78
N ASP A 151 -9.65 -5.29 6.03
CA ASP A 151 -10.90 -4.73 6.58
C ASP A 151 -10.90 -3.19 6.54
N ILE A 152 -9.76 -2.55 6.79
CA ILE A 152 -9.63 -1.08 6.67
C ILE A 152 -9.68 -0.66 5.20
N ALA A 153 -9.02 -1.39 4.31
CA ALA A 153 -9.03 -1.05 2.89
C ALA A 153 -10.41 -1.19 2.26
N GLU A 154 -11.18 -2.23 2.62
CA GLU A 154 -12.56 -2.41 2.19
C GLU A 154 -13.43 -1.24 2.65
N LYS A 155 -13.37 -0.88 3.93
CA LYS A 155 -14.14 0.25 4.49
C LYS A 155 -13.70 1.61 3.93
N GLY A 156 -12.40 1.78 3.70
CA GLY A 156 -11.80 2.99 3.18
C GLY A 156 -11.83 3.12 1.66
N ASN A 157 -12.44 2.15 0.95
CA ASN A 157 -12.45 2.09 -0.51
C ASN A 157 -11.03 2.22 -1.12
N ILE A 158 -10.05 1.53 -0.54
CA ILE A 158 -8.65 1.54 -1.01
C ILE A 158 -8.40 0.34 -1.90
N THR A 159 -7.76 0.56 -3.05
CA THR A 159 -7.28 -0.52 -3.90
C THR A 159 -6.01 -1.12 -3.30
N LEU A 160 -6.09 -2.37 -2.86
CA LEU A 160 -4.96 -3.12 -2.31
C LEU A 160 -4.33 -4.03 -3.36
N VAL A 161 -3.04 -3.82 -3.60
CA VAL A 161 -2.22 -4.65 -4.48
C VAL A 161 -1.07 -5.26 -3.67
N GLY A 162 -1.01 -6.58 -3.61
CA GLY A 162 -0.02 -7.29 -2.81
C GLY A 162 0.73 -8.35 -3.61
N PHE A 163 1.82 -8.84 -3.03
CA PHE A 163 2.69 -9.85 -3.64
C PHE A 163 3.20 -9.48 -5.04
N VAL A 164 3.45 -8.20 -5.30
CA VAL A 164 4.04 -7.79 -6.59
C VAL A 164 5.44 -8.41 -6.74
N ARG A 165 5.59 -9.32 -7.71
CA ARG A 165 6.83 -10.08 -7.96
C ARG A 165 6.95 -10.37 -9.46
N GLY A 166 8.03 -9.87 -10.06
CA GLY A 166 8.20 -9.94 -11.52
C GLY A 166 7.03 -9.24 -12.19
N ASP A 167 6.31 -9.96 -13.03
CA ASP A 167 5.15 -9.44 -13.77
C ASP A 167 3.81 -9.95 -13.21
N ARG A 168 3.78 -10.36 -11.93
CA ARG A 168 2.56 -10.85 -11.27
C ARG A 168 2.27 -10.11 -9.97
N PHE A 169 0.99 -9.97 -9.66
CA PHE A 169 0.50 -9.41 -8.40
C PHE A 169 -0.91 -9.92 -8.09
N ASN A 170 -1.37 -9.67 -6.86
CA ASN A 170 -2.72 -9.98 -6.41
C ASN A 170 -3.48 -8.69 -6.11
N LEU A 171 -4.72 -8.59 -6.61
CA LEU A 171 -5.68 -7.56 -6.25
C LEU A 171 -6.59 -8.06 -5.13
N TYR A 172 -6.91 -7.18 -4.17
CA TYR A 172 -7.68 -7.56 -2.98
C TYR A 172 -8.99 -6.79 -2.80
N THR A 173 -8.99 -5.48 -3.03
CA THR A 173 -10.12 -4.56 -2.79
C THR A 173 -10.15 -3.48 -3.86
N ALA A 174 -11.31 -2.85 -4.09
CA ALA A 174 -11.54 -1.75 -5.03
C ALA A 174 -10.76 -1.91 -6.35
N THR A 175 -10.93 -3.07 -6.99
CA THR A 175 -10.09 -3.51 -8.12
C THR A 175 -10.36 -2.75 -9.40
N GLU A 176 -11.49 -2.02 -9.48
CA GLU A 176 -11.90 -1.19 -10.60
C GLU A 176 -10.92 -0.06 -10.95
N ARG A 177 -10.02 0.31 -10.03
CA ARG A 177 -8.96 1.30 -10.29
C ARG A 177 -7.74 0.74 -11.02
N ILE A 178 -7.69 -0.57 -11.27
CA ILE A 178 -6.59 -1.19 -12.00
C ILE A 178 -7.08 -1.69 -13.36
N ASN A 179 -6.50 -1.13 -14.43
CA ASN A 179 -6.76 -1.61 -15.78
C ASN A 179 -5.83 -2.79 -16.11
N LEU A 180 -6.42 -3.97 -16.32
CA LEU A 180 -5.70 -5.22 -16.61
C LEU A 180 -5.46 -5.47 -18.11
N ASP A 181 -6.11 -4.70 -18.99
CA ASP A 181 -5.96 -4.84 -20.44
C ASP A 181 -4.63 -4.27 -20.97
N LYS A 182 -3.86 -3.58 -20.11
CA LYS A 182 -2.66 -2.82 -20.46
C LYS A 182 -1.49 -3.02 -19.51
#